data_AF-K7E0W2-F1
#
_entry.id   AF-K7E0W2-F1
#
_cell.length_a   1.000
_cell.length_b   1.000
_cell.length_c   1.000
_cell.angle_alpha   90.00
_cell.angle_beta   90.00
_cell.angle_gamma   90.00
#
_symmetry.space_group_name_H-M   'P 1'
#
loop_
_entity.id
_entity.type
_entity.pdbx_description
1 polymer ?
#
loop_
_entity_poly.entity_id
_entity_poly.type
_entity_poly.pdbx_seq_one_letter_code
_entity_poly.pdbx_strand_id
1 'polypeptide(L)'
;MGNDQRANGRTKEEGTSRNKNGNPVNWIQALGSYKMQFNTQLREAEDNWEKNFKSKISHLETENSFLKAKINQIENESKEMIDEAKKTKPEAKEMRDEVKRMKDDLQRKSEQKEKDDQKARDEIQSLRTRIQQLALSDLTRQQGTRTQNQKNEKIEENMKHPIHKTENLENYSRRVNLRIISLPEDHDKRKSLDVILQDYISLKTIEQEGKVEIERIHRSPPLLNPQLTTPRNIIAKFKNYQTKEKILQAAKKKSFRHQRTTVRITQDLAASTLKDQKVWNMIFWKARELGLQPKINYPAKLTIFLQGKVWSFNKIEEFQTFVKKRPDLNRVFDAQAQNSRESSKGN
;
A
#
# COMPACT_ATOMS: atom_id res chain seq x y z
N MET A 1 -86.88 5.76 -36.03
CA MET A 1 -87.04 7.23 -36.15
C MET A 1 -87.29 7.49 -37.62
N GLY A 2 -88.53 7.51 -38.09
CA GLY A 2 -89.49 8.64 -37.99
C GLY A 2 -89.80 9.01 -39.45
N ASN A 3 -91.02 8.70 -39.92
CA ASN A 3 -92.07 9.66 -40.29
C ASN A 3 -91.74 10.49 -41.55
N ASP A 4 -92.62 10.81 -42.49
CA ASP A 4 -94.02 10.50 -42.79
C ASP A 4 -94.36 11.34 -44.07
N GLN A 5 -95.56 11.17 -44.64
CA GLN A 5 -96.25 12.08 -45.58
C GLN A 5 -95.90 12.02 -47.09
N ARG A 6 -96.86 12.11 -48.04
CA ARG A 6 -98.34 12.07 -48.04
C ARG A 6 -98.83 11.96 -49.50
N ALA A 7 -99.96 11.26 -49.66
CA ALA A 7 -101.17 11.54 -50.46
C ALA A 7 -101.06 11.91 -51.97
N ASN A 8 -101.71 11.20 -52.93
CA ASN A 8 -103.12 10.82 -53.17
C ASN A 8 -103.85 11.81 -54.12
N GLY A 9 -104.58 11.32 -55.13
CA GLY A 9 -105.52 12.13 -55.91
C GLY A 9 -105.92 11.61 -57.30
N ARG A 10 -107.07 10.92 -57.39
CA ARG A 10 -107.82 10.46 -58.58
C ARG A 10 -108.79 11.53 -59.10
N THR A 11 -109.29 11.37 -60.34
CA THR A 11 -110.73 11.30 -60.81
C THR A 11 -110.75 11.49 -62.35
N LYS A 12 -111.40 10.75 -63.26
CA LYS A 12 -112.70 10.06 -63.49
C LYS A 12 -113.85 10.92 -64.06
N GLU A 13 -114.55 10.31 -65.05
CA GLU A 13 -115.94 10.53 -65.55
C GLU A 13 -116.18 11.61 -66.63
N GLU A 14 -117.19 11.56 -67.52
CA GLU A 14 -117.97 10.54 -68.27
C GLU A 14 -119.06 11.30 -69.09
N GLY A 15 -119.35 10.89 -70.34
CA GLY A 15 -120.70 10.95 -71.01
C GLY A 15 -121.33 12.28 -71.49
N THR A 16 -122.34 12.38 -72.39
CA THR A 16 -122.99 11.52 -73.41
C THR A 16 -124.03 12.33 -74.26
N SER A 17 -124.25 11.97 -75.54
CA SER A 17 -125.51 12.02 -76.36
C SER A 17 -126.07 13.38 -76.88
N ARG A 18 -126.82 13.55 -78.01
CA ARG A 18 -127.57 12.66 -78.93
C ARG A 18 -128.08 13.43 -80.20
N ASN A 19 -128.15 12.72 -81.34
CA ASN A 19 -129.28 12.62 -82.33
C ASN A 19 -129.40 13.45 -83.65
N LYS A 20 -129.65 12.67 -84.73
CA LYS A 20 -130.47 12.84 -85.98
C LYS A 20 -129.84 13.22 -87.35
N ASN A 21 -130.23 12.41 -88.33
CA ASN A 21 -129.82 12.20 -89.74
C ASN A 21 -130.07 13.33 -90.76
N GLY A 22 -129.27 13.35 -91.85
CA GLY A 22 -129.53 14.01 -93.14
C GLY A 22 -128.29 14.21 -94.04
N ASN A 23 -128.15 13.41 -95.11
CA ASN A 23 -126.99 13.13 -96.00
C ASN A 23 -126.61 14.26 -97.02
N PRO A 24 -125.57 14.11 -97.89
CA PRO A 24 -124.10 14.17 -97.68
C PRO A 24 -123.40 15.31 -98.48
N VAL A 25 -122.09 15.55 -98.27
CA VAL A 25 -121.04 15.73 -99.33
C VAL A 25 -119.64 16.04 -98.72
N ASN A 26 -118.63 15.29 -99.20
CA ASN A 26 -117.17 15.48 -99.29
C ASN A 26 -116.21 15.37 -98.06
N TRP A 27 -115.81 14.14 -97.73
CA TRP A 27 -114.81 13.77 -96.69
C TRP A 27 -113.40 13.41 -97.23
N ILE A 28 -113.19 13.43 -98.55
CA ILE A 28 -112.01 12.78 -99.17
C ILE A 28 -110.73 13.65 -99.06
N GLN A 29 -110.83 14.97 -98.98
CA GLN A 29 -109.65 15.86 -98.87
C GLN A 29 -109.05 15.94 -97.46
N ALA A 30 -109.83 15.76 -96.38
CA ALA A 30 -109.31 15.85 -95.01
C ALA A 30 -108.51 14.61 -94.57
N LEU A 31 -108.87 13.42 -95.08
CA LEU A 31 -108.24 12.16 -94.69
C LEU A 31 -106.83 11.97 -95.28
N GLY A 32 -106.56 12.54 -96.46
CA GLY A 32 -105.25 12.48 -97.10
C GLY A 32 -104.17 13.26 -96.36
N SER A 33 -104.52 14.45 -95.84
CA SER A 33 -103.57 15.31 -95.10
C SER A 33 -103.23 14.72 -93.72
N TYR A 34 -104.20 14.08 -93.05
CA TYR A 34 -103.98 13.43 -91.76
C TYR A 34 -103.08 12.19 -91.87
N LYS A 35 -103.24 11.38 -92.93
CA LYS A 35 -102.43 10.18 -93.17
C LYS A 35 -100.96 10.51 -93.48
N MET A 36 -100.71 11.59 -94.22
CA MET A 36 -99.36 12.02 -94.57
C MET A 36 -98.59 12.60 -93.36
N GLN A 37 -99.26 13.36 -92.50
CA GLN A 37 -98.66 13.82 -91.23
C GLN A 37 -98.35 12.67 -90.28
N PHE A 38 -99.25 11.70 -90.15
CA PHE A 38 -99.03 10.55 -89.26
C PHE A 38 -97.83 9.70 -89.69
N ASN A 39 -97.70 9.41 -90.99
CA ASN A 39 -96.55 8.65 -91.51
C ASN A 39 -95.21 9.41 -91.41
N THR A 40 -95.23 10.73 -91.50
CA THR A 40 -94.03 11.55 -91.33
C THR A 40 -93.58 11.55 -89.86
N GLN A 41 -94.53 11.69 -88.93
CA GLN A 41 -94.23 11.59 -87.50
C GLN A 41 -93.74 10.19 -87.09
N LEU A 42 -94.27 9.13 -87.71
CA LEU A 42 -93.84 7.76 -87.42
C LEU A 42 -92.39 7.52 -87.87
N ARG A 43 -92.01 8.04 -89.05
CA ARG A 43 -90.65 7.90 -89.58
C ARG A 43 -89.64 8.76 -88.80
N GLU A 44 -90.03 9.97 -88.41
CA GLU A 44 -89.20 10.82 -87.54
C GLU A 44 -89.04 10.22 -86.14
N ALA A 45 -90.09 9.58 -85.60
CA ALA A 45 -90.00 8.86 -84.33
C ALA A 45 -89.08 7.64 -84.43
N GLU A 46 -89.18 6.85 -85.50
CA GLU A 46 -88.30 5.70 -85.76
C GLU A 46 -86.83 6.12 -85.95
N ASP A 47 -86.57 7.13 -86.79
CA ASP A 47 -85.21 7.65 -87.01
C ASP A 47 -84.60 8.25 -85.73
N ASN A 48 -85.42 8.91 -84.91
CA ASN A 48 -84.98 9.46 -83.63
C ASN A 48 -84.69 8.34 -82.61
N TRP A 49 -85.53 7.30 -82.56
CA TRP A 49 -85.28 6.11 -81.74
C TRP A 49 -84.01 5.38 -82.17
N GLU A 50 -83.80 5.17 -83.47
CA GLU A 50 -82.62 4.47 -83.99
C GLU A 50 -81.33 5.26 -83.75
N LYS A 51 -81.35 6.59 -83.93
CA LYS A 51 -80.21 7.46 -83.61
C LYS A 51 -79.90 7.47 -82.11
N ASN A 52 -80.92 7.53 -81.26
CA ASN A 52 -80.74 7.50 -79.80
C ASN A 52 -80.14 6.16 -79.35
N PHE A 53 -80.68 5.04 -79.84
CA PHE A 53 -80.15 3.70 -79.53
C PHE A 53 -78.72 3.51 -80.04
N LYS A 54 -78.39 3.91 -81.28
CA LYS A 54 -77.02 3.83 -81.80
C LYS A 54 -76.04 4.69 -80.99
N SER A 55 -76.44 5.90 -80.62
CA SER A 55 -75.62 6.78 -79.77
C SER A 55 -75.38 6.15 -78.39
N LYS A 56 -76.40 5.50 -77.81
CA LYS A 56 -76.29 4.86 -76.49
C LYS A 56 -75.45 3.59 -76.53
N ILE A 57 -75.57 2.79 -77.59
CA ILE A 57 -74.71 1.63 -77.84
C ILE A 57 -73.26 2.06 -78.01
N SER A 58 -72.98 3.08 -78.84
CA SER A 58 -71.62 3.59 -79.04
C SER A 58 -71.01 4.13 -77.73
N HIS A 59 -71.80 4.82 -76.90
CA HIS A 59 -71.33 5.27 -75.60
C HIS A 59 -70.97 4.10 -74.67
N LEU A 60 -71.85 3.09 -74.59
CA LEU A 60 -71.60 1.88 -73.79
C LEU A 60 -70.40 1.06 -74.29
N GLU A 61 -70.13 1.05 -75.60
CA GLU A 61 -68.95 0.41 -76.17
C GLU A 61 -67.67 1.16 -75.79
N THR A 62 -67.67 2.50 -75.83
CA THR A 62 -66.53 3.30 -75.38
C THR A 62 -66.28 3.17 -73.88
N GLU A 63 -67.33 3.12 -73.08
CA GLU A 63 -67.24 2.93 -71.63
C GLU A 63 -66.72 1.52 -71.28
N ASN A 64 -67.19 0.48 -71.97
CA ASN A 64 -66.65 -0.88 -71.81
C ASN A 64 -65.17 -0.98 -72.22
N SER A 65 -64.78 -0.31 -73.31
CA SER A 65 -63.37 -0.27 -73.75
C SER A 65 -62.48 0.40 -72.69
N PHE A 66 -62.94 1.52 -72.13
CA PHE A 66 -62.26 2.23 -71.05
C PHE A 66 -62.16 1.38 -69.76
N LEU A 67 -63.25 0.73 -69.37
CA LEU A 67 -63.28 -0.16 -68.20
C LEU A 67 -62.35 -1.37 -68.40
N LYS A 68 -62.30 -1.98 -69.59
CA LYS A 68 -61.35 -3.05 -69.91
C LYS A 68 -59.90 -2.60 -69.80
N ALA A 69 -59.56 -1.42 -70.31
CA ALA A 69 -58.21 -0.89 -70.19
C ALA A 69 -57.81 -0.67 -68.71
N LYS A 70 -58.74 -0.15 -67.91
CA LYS A 70 -58.53 0.09 -66.48
C LYS A 70 -58.41 -1.21 -65.67
N ILE A 71 -59.19 -2.24 -66.01
CA ILE A 71 -59.06 -3.59 -65.43
C ILE A 71 -57.67 -4.16 -65.73
N ASN A 72 -57.23 -4.10 -67.00
CA ASN A 72 -55.91 -4.61 -67.39
C ASN A 72 -54.77 -3.86 -66.67
N GLN A 73 -54.90 -2.55 -66.47
CA GLN A 73 -53.93 -1.77 -65.71
C GLN A 73 -53.85 -2.23 -64.25
N ILE A 74 -54.99 -2.38 -63.57
CA ILE A 74 -55.06 -2.85 -62.17
C ILE A 74 -54.51 -4.28 -62.04
N GLU A 75 -54.80 -5.16 -63.01
CA GLU A 75 -54.26 -6.52 -63.02
C GLU A 75 -52.73 -6.55 -63.15
N ASN A 76 -52.15 -5.66 -63.97
CA ASN A 76 -50.71 -5.55 -64.12
C ASN A 76 -50.05 -4.97 -62.87
N GLU A 77 -50.59 -3.88 -62.31
CA GLU A 77 -50.12 -3.28 -61.05
C GLU A 77 -50.20 -4.30 -59.90
N SER A 78 -51.30 -5.06 -59.82
CA SER A 78 -51.44 -6.11 -58.81
C SER A 78 -50.45 -7.26 -58.99
N LYS A 79 -50.08 -7.63 -60.23
CA LYS A 79 -49.06 -8.65 -60.48
C LYS A 79 -47.67 -8.16 -60.07
N GLU A 80 -47.31 -6.92 -60.41
CA GLU A 80 -46.05 -6.30 -60.00
C GLU A 80 -45.93 -6.24 -58.48
N MET A 81 -46.98 -5.79 -57.78
CA MET A 81 -47.01 -5.78 -56.31
C MET A 81 -46.86 -7.18 -55.71
N ILE A 82 -47.48 -8.20 -56.30
CA ILE A 82 -47.37 -9.60 -55.84
C ILE A 82 -45.94 -10.12 -56.03
N ASP A 83 -45.30 -9.82 -57.16
CA ASP A 83 -43.94 -10.30 -57.44
C ASP A 83 -42.89 -9.57 -56.60
N GLU A 84 -43.07 -8.28 -56.33
CA GLU A 84 -42.24 -7.51 -55.40
C GLU A 84 -42.39 -8.01 -53.95
N ALA A 85 -43.63 -8.33 -53.54
CA ALA A 85 -43.90 -8.96 -52.25
C ALA A 85 -43.29 -10.37 -52.16
N LYS A 86 -43.30 -11.16 -53.23
CA LYS A 86 -42.62 -12.47 -53.26
C LYS A 86 -41.10 -12.33 -53.12
N LYS A 87 -40.51 -11.29 -53.70
CA LYS A 87 -39.06 -11.04 -53.67
C LYS A 87 -38.56 -10.58 -52.29
N THR A 88 -39.34 -9.75 -51.59
CA THR A 88 -38.99 -9.23 -50.25
C THR A 88 -39.26 -10.22 -49.11
N LYS A 89 -40.16 -11.18 -49.29
CA LYS A 89 -40.50 -12.21 -48.30
C LYS A 89 -39.32 -13.10 -47.84
N PRO A 90 -38.45 -13.64 -48.72
CA PRO A 90 -37.28 -14.41 -48.29
C PRO A 90 -36.26 -13.55 -47.55
N GLU A 91 -36.00 -12.31 -47.99
CA GLU A 91 -35.09 -11.37 -47.31
C GLU A 91 -35.58 -11.05 -45.89
N ALA A 92 -36.89 -10.81 -45.73
CA ALA A 92 -37.49 -10.60 -44.41
C ALA A 92 -37.40 -11.85 -43.51
N LYS A 93 -37.50 -13.05 -44.09
CA LYS A 93 -37.33 -14.32 -43.36
C LYS A 93 -35.88 -14.51 -42.92
N GLU A 94 -34.92 -14.22 -43.79
CA GLU A 94 -33.49 -14.30 -43.50
C GLU A 94 -33.08 -13.33 -42.40
N MET A 95 -33.52 -12.06 -42.49
CA MET A 95 -33.31 -11.08 -41.41
C MET A 95 -33.91 -11.53 -40.08
N ARG A 96 -35.11 -12.13 -40.10
CA ARG A 96 -35.74 -12.67 -38.89
C ARG A 96 -34.93 -13.81 -38.28
N ASP A 97 -34.38 -14.70 -39.11
CA ASP A 97 -33.55 -15.80 -38.66
C ASP A 97 -32.18 -15.32 -38.14
N GLU A 98 -31.59 -14.27 -38.73
CA GLU A 98 -30.40 -13.60 -38.20
C GLU A 98 -30.63 -12.95 -36.84
N VAL A 99 -31.73 -12.19 -36.70
CA VAL A 99 -32.11 -11.57 -35.43
C VAL A 99 -32.30 -12.64 -34.36
N LYS A 100 -32.88 -13.80 -34.72
CA LYS A 100 -33.02 -14.93 -33.81
C LYS A 100 -31.65 -15.51 -33.41
N ARG A 101 -30.74 -15.74 -34.36
CA ARG A 101 -29.37 -16.21 -34.07
C ARG A 101 -28.62 -15.24 -33.15
N MET A 102 -28.68 -13.94 -33.43
CA MET A 102 -28.05 -12.92 -32.61
C MET A 102 -28.62 -12.88 -31.19
N LYS A 103 -29.95 -13.02 -31.05
CA LYS A 103 -30.60 -13.10 -29.74
C LYS A 103 -30.10 -14.31 -28.94
N ASP A 104 -30.05 -15.48 -29.57
CA ASP A 104 -29.62 -16.71 -28.90
C ASP A 104 -28.13 -16.63 -28.48
N ASP A 105 -27.27 -16.02 -29.31
CA ASP A 105 -25.86 -15.80 -28.97
C ASP A 105 -25.67 -14.76 -27.86
N LEU A 106 -26.46 -13.68 -27.86
CA LEU A 106 -26.45 -12.70 -26.76
C LEU A 106 -26.90 -13.34 -25.45
N GLN A 107 -27.93 -14.19 -25.49
CA GLN A 107 -28.41 -14.92 -24.32
C GLN A 107 -27.32 -15.83 -23.75
N ARG A 108 -26.64 -16.62 -24.61
CA ARG A 108 -25.52 -17.48 -24.19
C ARG A 108 -24.37 -16.68 -23.59
N LYS A 109 -24.00 -15.53 -24.20
CA LYS A 109 -22.94 -14.65 -23.66
C LYS A 109 -23.34 -14.06 -22.31
N SER A 110 -24.61 -13.70 -22.12
CA SER A 110 -25.12 -13.20 -20.84
C SER A 110 -25.02 -14.28 -19.75
N GLU A 111 -25.47 -15.50 -20.04
CA GLU A 111 -25.40 -16.63 -19.10
C GLU A 111 -23.95 -17.00 -18.75
N GLN A 112 -23.04 -16.96 -19.73
CA GLN A 112 -21.62 -17.21 -19.48
C GLN A 112 -21.02 -16.12 -18.59
N LYS A 113 -21.32 -14.84 -18.85
CA LYS A 113 -20.83 -13.73 -18.04
C LYS A 113 -21.34 -13.82 -16.60
N GLU A 114 -22.59 -14.22 -16.40
CA GLU A 114 -23.16 -14.41 -15.07
C GLU A 114 -22.46 -15.56 -14.29
N LYS A 115 -22.07 -16.64 -14.97
CA LYS A 115 -21.25 -17.70 -14.37
C LYS A 115 -19.86 -17.21 -13.99
N ASP A 116 -19.21 -16.44 -14.86
CA ASP A 116 -17.88 -15.88 -14.59
C ASP A 116 -17.93 -14.87 -13.43
N ASP A 117 -18.98 -14.04 -13.37
CA ASP A 117 -19.23 -13.11 -12.27
C ASP A 117 -19.47 -13.85 -10.94
N GLN A 118 -20.21 -14.96 -10.97
CA GLN A 118 -20.42 -15.78 -9.77
C GLN A 118 -19.10 -16.41 -9.29
N LYS A 119 -18.29 -16.94 -10.20
CA LYS A 119 -16.97 -17.48 -9.88
C LYS A 119 -16.07 -16.41 -9.26
N ALA A 120 -16.06 -15.20 -9.81
CA ALA A 120 -15.30 -14.08 -9.26
C ALA A 120 -15.78 -13.70 -7.85
N ARG A 121 -17.10 -13.72 -7.59
CA ARG A 121 -17.66 -13.47 -6.25
C ARG A 121 -17.19 -14.52 -5.24
N ASP A 122 -17.20 -15.79 -5.62
CA ASP A 122 -16.77 -16.89 -4.75
C ASP A 122 -15.26 -16.80 -4.43
N GLU A 123 -14.43 -16.46 -5.43
CA GLU A 123 -12.99 -16.21 -5.24
C GLU A 123 -12.74 -15.02 -4.31
N ILE A 124 -13.47 -13.90 -4.49
CA ILE A 124 -13.39 -12.73 -3.61
C ILE A 124 -13.79 -13.11 -2.17
N GLN A 125 -14.83 -13.92 -1.98
CA GLN A 125 -15.26 -14.37 -0.67
C GLN A 125 -14.19 -15.26 0.00
N SER A 126 -13.60 -16.18 -0.75
CA SER A 126 -12.48 -17.01 -0.28
C SER A 126 -11.28 -16.16 0.16
N LEU A 127 -10.89 -15.18 -0.67
CA LEU A 127 -9.81 -14.26 -0.35
C LEU A 127 -10.10 -13.41 0.90
N ARG A 128 -11.34 -12.93 1.07
CA ARG A 128 -11.76 -12.19 2.26
C ARG A 128 -11.58 -13.03 3.53
N THR A 129 -12.02 -14.28 3.52
CA THR A 129 -11.85 -15.20 4.66
C THR A 129 -10.37 -15.43 4.97
N ARG A 130 -9.54 -15.61 3.94
CA ARG A 130 -8.09 -15.81 4.12
C ARG A 130 -7.40 -14.55 4.67
N ILE A 131 -7.79 -13.36 4.20
CA ILE A 131 -7.28 -12.08 4.72
C ILE A 131 -7.65 -11.92 6.19
N GLN A 132 -8.89 -12.26 6.58
CA GLN A 132 -9.32 -12.21 7.98
C GLN A 132 -8.49 -13.16 8.87
N GLN A 133 -8.25 -14.40 8.40
CA GLN A 133 -7.42 -15.36 9.13
C GLN A 133 -5.97 -14.87 9.28
N LEU A 134 -5.38 -14.32 8.22
CA LEU A 134 -4.03 -13.74 8.26
C LEU A 134 -3.96 -12.56 9.23
N ALA A 135 -4.94 -11.65 9.21
CA ALA A 135 -4.99 -10.51 10.11
C ALA A 135 -5.06 -10.93 11.60
N LEU A 136 -5.85 -11.95 11.93
CA LEU A 136 -5.93 -12.50 13.29
C LEU A 136 -4.60 -13.17 13.72
N SER A 137 -3.97 -13.91 12.80
CA SER A 137 -2.67 -14.53 13.04
C SER A 137 -1.58 -13.48 13.31
N ASP A 138 -1.53 -12.43 12.48
CA ASP A 138 -0.59 -11.33 12.65
C ASP A 138 -0.82 -10.54 13.94
N LEU A 139 -2.07 -10.29 14.32
CA LEU A 139 -2.40 -9.65 15.60
C LEU A 139 -1.87 -10.48 16.78
N THR A 140 -2.07 -11.80 16.75
CA THR A 140 -1.59 -12.72 17.79
C THR A 140 -0.06 -12.74 17.86
N ARG A 141 0.60 -12.76 16.70
CA ARG A 141 2.07 -12.71 16.59
C ARG A 141 2.62 -11.38 17.12
N GLN A 142 2.00 -10.26 16.79
CA GLN A 142 2.37 -8.94 17.31
C GLN A 142 2.17 -8.85 18.82
N GLN A 143 1.08 -9.39 19.34
CA GLN A 143 0.82 -9.43 20.79
C GLN A 143 1.85 -10.30 21.52
N GLY A 144 2.21 -11.46 20.97
CA GLY A 144 3.27 -12.32 21.48
C GLY A 144 4.63 -11.60 21.50
N THR A 145 4.98 -10.90 20.42
CA THR A 145 6.21 -10.11 20.31
C THR A 145 6.23 -8.96 21.32
N ARG A 146 5.12 -8.23 21.47
CA ARG A 146 5.00 -7.14 22.45
C ARG A 146 5.17 -7.64 23.89
N THR A 147 4.54 -8.77 24.22
CA THR A 147 4.67 -9.40 25.53
C THR A 147 6.10 -9.85 25.79
N GLN A 148 6.76 -10.43 24.78
CA GLN A 148 8.16 -10.84 24.90
C GLN A 148 9.09 -9.65 25.08
N ASN A 149 8.88 -8.56 24.34
CA ASN A 149 9.67 -7.34 24.49
C ASN A 149 9.52 -6.73 25.89
N GLN A 150 8.30 -6.68 26.43
CA GLN A 150 8.07 -6.23 27.81
C GLN A 150 8.76 -7.12 28.85
N LYS A 151 8.79 -8.44 28.64
CA LYS A 151 9.56 -9.36 29.49
C LYS A 151 11.06 -9.08 29.39
N ASN A 152 11.58 -8.88 28.19
CA ASN A 152 12.99 -8.58 27.97
C ASN A 152 13.40 -7.27 28.64
N GLU A 153 12.61 -6.20 28.49
CA GLU A 153 12.84 -4.90 29.15
C GLU A 153 12.89 -5.06 30.68
N LYS A 154 11.96 -5.84 31.25
CA LYS A 154 11.93 -6.13 32.69
C LYS A 154 13.15 -6.93 33.14
N ILE A 155 13.60 -7.90 32.34
CA ILE A 155 14.81 -8.68 32.62
C ILE A 155 16.04 -7.77 32.58
N GLU A 156 16.16 -6.92 31.58
CA GLU A 156 17.27 -5.95 31.47
C GLU A 156 17.30 -5.01 32.67
N GLU A 157 16.15 -4.48 33.09
CA GLU A 157 16.04 -3.63 34.27
C GLU A 157 16.45 -4.38 35.55
N ASN A 158 15.95 -5.61 35.72
CA ASN A 158 16.29 -6.46 36.86
C ASN A 158 17.78 -6.86 36.87
N MET A 159 18.43 -6.96 35.70
CA MET A 159 19.86 -7.30 35.59
C MET A 159 20.79 -6.14 35.94
N LYS A 160 20.36 -4.88 35.78
CA LYS A 160 21.19 -3.70 36.08
C LYS A 160 21.72 -3.70 37.52
N HIS A 161 20.86 -4.00 38.50
CA HIS A 161 21.24 -3.96 39.91
C HIS A 161 22.23 -5.07 40.30
N PRO A 162 22.01 -6.37 39.99
CA PRO A 162 22.98 -7.44 40.24
C PRO A 162 24.33 -7.22 39.55
N ILE A 163 24.34 -6.73 38.30
CA ILE A 163 25.59 -6.42 37.59
C ILE A 163 26.36 -5.35 38.36
N HIS A 164 25.74 -4.21 38.63
CA HIS A 164 26.38 -3.11 39.36
C HIS A 164 26.81 -3.52 40.78
N LYS A 165 26.01 -4.34 41.48
CA LYS A 165 26.37 -4.89 42.79
C LYS A 165 27.60 -5.79 42.71
N THR A 166 27.67 -6.67 41.71
CA THR A 166 28.80 -7.59 41.50
C THR A 166 30.07 -6.82 41.19
N GLU A 167 30.00 -5.82 40.30
CA GLU A 167 31.12 -4.94 39.97
C GLU A 167 31.63 -4.16 41.18
N ASN A 168 30.72 -3.65 42.01
CA ASN A 168 31.10 -2.94 43.24
C ASN A 168 31.76 -3.86 44.25
N LEU A 169 31.23 -5.07 44.46
CA LEU A 169 31.82 -6.06 45.37
C LEU A 169 33.21 -6.50 44.88
N GLU A 170 33.36 -6.73 43.58
CA GLU A 170 34.66 -7.08 42.99
C GLU A 170 35.68 -5.96 43.18
N ASN A 171 35.32 -4.71 42.89
CA ASN A 171 36.19 -3.56 43.09
C ASN A 171 36.52 -3.33 44.57
N TYR A 172 35.55 -3.50 45.46
CA TYR A 172 35.76 -3.38 46.90
C TYR A 172 36.77 -4.41 47.41
N SER A 173 36.64 -5.66 46.99
CA SER A 173 37.58 -6.75 47.30
C SER A 173 39.00 -6.47 46.79
N ARG A 174 39.12 -5.84 45.62
CA ARG A 174 40.40 -5.49 44.98
C ARG A 174 40.98 -4.15 45.43
N ARG A 175 40.27 -3.36 46.25
CA ARG A 175 40.65 -1.97 46.58
C ARG A 175 42.03 -1.83 47.21
N VAL A 176 42.45 -2.84 47.97
CA VAL A 176 43.73 -2.88 48.70
C VAL A 176 44.82 -3.65 47.93
N ASN A 177 44.54 -4.04 46.68
CA ASN A 177 45.48 -4.76 45.83
C ASN A 177 46.23 -3.81 44.88
N LEU A 178 47.49 -4.15 44.61
CA LEU A 178 48.27 -3.63 43.49
C LEU A 178 48.56 -4.74 42.48
N ARG A 179 48.58 -4.37 41.21
CA ARG A 179 48.99 -5.22 40.11
C ARG A 179 50.36 -4.78 39.62
N ILE A 180 51.31 -5.72 39.59
CA ILE A 180 52.67 -5.49 39.11
C ILE A 180 52.83 -6.23 37.79
N ILE A 181 53.27 -5.50 36.77
CA ILE A 181 53.34 -5.95 35.38
C ILE A 181 54.81 -5.86 34.93
N SER A 182 55.23 -6.81 34.09
CA SER A 182 56.58 -6.86 33.50
C SER A 182 57.72 -7.09 34.49
N LEU A 183 57.43 -7.63 35.69
CA LEU A 183 58.49 -8.17 36.54
C LEU A 183 58.93 -9.52 35.97
N PRO A 184 60.20 -9.71 35.57
CA PRO A 184 60.68 -10.97 35.00
C PRO A 184 60.31 -12.19 35.86
N GLU A 185 60.05 -13.32 35.22
CA GLU A 185 59.96 -14.61 35.91
C GLU A 185 61.40 -15.09 36.14
N ASP A 186 62.04 -14.56 37.19
CA ASP A 186 63.42 -14.89 37.48
C ASP A 186 63.56 -16.38 37.84
N HIS A 187 64.54 -17.06 37.25
CA HIS A 187 64.89 -18.45 37.56
C HIS A 187 65.75 -18.55 38.83
N ASP A 188 66.32 -17.43 39.30
CA ASP A 188 67.17 -17.38 40.48
C ASP A 188 66.31 -17.30 41.75
N LYS A 189 66.04 -18.48 42.33
CA LYS A 189 65.16 -18.74 43.50
C LYS A 189 65.55 -18.01 44.81
N ARG A 190 66.42 -17.01 44.79
CA ARG A 190 67.06 -16.44 46.01
C ARG A 190 66.24 -15.38 46.72
N LYS A 191 65.41 -14.59 46.02
CA LYS A 191 64.57 -13.55 46.63
C LYS A 191 63.09 -13.82 46.42
N SER A 192 62.33 -13.87 47.51
CA SER A 192 60.87 -13.95 47.45
C SER A 192 60.28 -12.67 46.86
N LEU A 193 59.08 -12.77 46.27
CA LEU A 193 58.37 -11.62 45.70
C LEU A 193 58.18 -10.49 46.73
N ASP A 194 57.97 -10.85 47.99
CA ASP A 194 57.86 -9.89 49.09
C ASP A 194 59.14 -9.05 49.23
N VAL A 195 60.31 -9.68 49.22
CA VAL A 195 61.59 -8.97 49.34
C VAL A 195 61.80 -8.02 48.17
N ILE A 196 61.49 -8.46 46.94
CA ILE A 196 61.61 -7.61 45.74
C ILE A 196 60.70 -6.37 45.84
N LEU A 197 59.47 -6.56 46.33
CA LEU A 197 58.53 -5.46 46.50
C LEU A 197 58.92 -4.52 47.64
N GLN A 198 59.46 -5.04 48.75
CA GLN A 198 59.98 -4.22 49.85
C GLN A 198 61.20 -3.40 49.40
N ASP A 199 62.15 -4.02 48.69
CA ASP A 199 63.32 -3.34 48.12
C ASP A 199 62.86 -2.16 47.23
N TYR A 200 61.81 -2.36 46.41
CA TYR A 200 61.22 -1.29 45.62
C TYR A 200 60.64 -0.16 46.47
N ILE A 201 59.84 -0.49 47.48
CA ILE A 201 59.15 0.51 48.32
C ILE A 201 60.17 1.37 49.07
N SER A 202 61.18 0.74 49.67
CA SER A 202 62.25 1.41 50.40
C SER A 202 63.06 2.37 49.52
N LEU A 203 63.28 2.03 48.25
CA LEU A 203 64.01 2.87 47.30
C LEU A 203 63.23 4.12 46.83
N LYS A 204 61.90 4.13 46.96
CA LYS A 204 61.04 5.17 46.35
C LYS A 204 60.25 5.99 47.36
N THR A 205 59.96 5.43 48.52
CA THR A 205 59.12 6.08 49.54
C THR A 205 60.04 6.53 50.66
N ILE A 206 60.56 7.76 50.54
CA ILE A 206 61.62 8.34 51.39
C ILE A 206 61.24 8.46 52.89
N GLU A 207 60.00 8.14 53.29
CA GLU A 207 59.46 8.49 54.62
C GLU A 207 58.69 7.36 55.33
N GLN A 208 58.82 6.09 54.94
CA GLN A 208 58.21 5.00 55.74
C GLN A 208 59.21 4.45 56.76
N GLU A 209 59.18 5.01 57.97
CA GLU A 209 59.84 4.51 59.20
C GLU A 209 59.34 3.11 59.64
N GLY A 210 58.52 2.42 58.83
CA GLY A 210 57.94 1.12 59.16
C GLY A 210 57.94 0.16 57.97
N LYS A 211 58.20 -1.12 58.25
CA LYS A 211 58.10 -2.23 57.30
C LYS A 211 56.69 -2.28 56.71
N VAL A 212 56.57 -2.28 55.38
CA VAL A 212 55.25 -2.38 54.74
C VAL A 212 54.64 -3.74 54.98
N GLU A 213 53.43 -3.78 55.51
CA GLU A 213 52.72 -5.05 55.73
C GLU A 213 51.99 -5.51 54.46
N ILE A 214 52.56 -6.54 53.83
CA ILE A 214 51.95 -7.26 52.70
C ILE A 214 51.21 -8.47 53.29
N GLU A 215 49.92 -8.60 52.99
CA GLU A 215 49.08 -9.73 53.42
C GLU A 215 49.31 -10.95 52.52
N ARG A 216 49.36 -10.71 51.21
CA ARG A 216 49.53 -11.78 50.22
C ARG A 216 50.18 -11.23 48.95
N ILE A 217 51.20 -11.91 48.45
CA ILE A 217 51.76 -11.65 47.13
C ILE A 217 51.85 -12.95 46.34
N HIS A 218 51.39 -12.93 45.09
CA HIS A 218 51.44 -14.11 44.23
C HIS A 218 51.40 -13.72 42.76
N ARG A 219 51.95 -14.59 41.90
CA ARG A 219 51.77 -14.49 40.45
C ARG A 219 50.35 -14.92 40.09
N SER A 220 49.77 -14.29 39.08
CA SER A 220 48.54 -14.79 38.47
C SER A 220 48.78 -16.19 37.90
N PRO A 221 47.74 -17.05 37.85
CA PRO A 221 47.85 -18.37 37.24
C PRO A 221 48.44 -18.29 35.82
N PRO A 222 49.14 -19.33 35.36
CA PRO A 222 49.57 -19.42 33.97
C PRO A 222 48.38 -19.23 33.04
N LEU A 223 48.52 -18.31 32.08
CA LEU A 223 47.59 -18.30 30.95
C LEU A 223 47.83 -19.59 30.17
N LEU A 224 46.77 -20.24 29.68
CA LEU A 224 46.82 -21.52 28.94
C LEU A 224 47.66 -21.48 27.65
N ASN A 225 48.38 -20.38 27.37
CA ASN A 225 49.17 -20.19 26.17
C ASN A 225 50.68 -20.36 26.47
N PRO A 226 51.30 -21.47 26.04
CA PRO A 226 52.73 -21.73 26.24
C PRO A 226 53.65 -20.82 25.39
N GLN A 227 53.12 -20.03 24.46
CA GLN A 227 53.92 -19.13 23.60
C GLN A 227 54.05 -17.70 24.14
N LEU A 228 53.47 -17.38 25.31
CA LEU A 228 53.60 -16.04 25.88
C LEU A 228 55.00 -15.84 26.46
N THR A 229 55.79 -14.98 25.79
CA THR A 229 57.10 -14.52 26.25
C THR A 229 57.03 -13.43 27.33
N THR A 230 55.83 -12.93 27.63
CA THR A 230 55.61 -11.88 28.64
C THR A 230 55.51 -12.45 30.05
N PRO A 231 56.22 -11.88 31.04
CA PRO A 231 56.12 -12.33 32.43
C PRO A 231 54.70 -12.21 33.01
N ARG A 232 54.27 -13.18 33.82
CA ARG A 232 52.96 -13.15 34.50
C ARG A 232 52.84 -11.97 35.45
N ASN A 233 51.63 -11.41 35.51
CA ASN A 233 51.34 -10.33 36.45
C ASN A 233 51.42 -10.84 37.90
N ILE A 234 51.74 -9.96 38.83
CA ILE A 234 51.69 -10.22 40.28
C ILE A 234 50.55 -9.43 40.88
N ILE A 235 49.83 -10.04 41.81
CA ILE A 235 48.85 -9.37 42.65
C ILE A 235 49.40 -9.34 44.08
N ALA A 236 49.58 -8.13 44.61
CA ALA A 236 50.01 -7.87 45.98
C ALA A 236 48.86 -7.22 46.75
N LYS A 237 48.37 -7.90 47.79
CA LYS A 237 47.35 -7.40 48.73
C LYS A 237 48.04 -6.85 49.97
N PHE A 238 47.74 -5.61 50.31
CA PHE A 238 48.26 -4.94 51.50
C PHE A 238 47.24 -4.99 52.63
N LYS A 239 47.69 -4.83 53.88
CA LYS A 239 46.75 -4.72 55.02
C LYS A 239 46.05 -3.36 55.08
N ASN A 240 46.73 -2.29 54.67
CA ASN A 240 46.22 -0.92 54.77
C ASN A 240 46.08 -0.26 53.37
N TYR A 241 44.89 0.29 53.09
CA TYR A 241 44.59 1.05 51.88
C TYR A 241 45.48 2.29 51.72
N GLN A 242 45.77 3.02 52.80
CA GLN A 242 46.60 4.22 52.74
C GLN A 242 48.02 3.92 52.27
N THR A 243 48.61 2.82 52.75
CA THR A 243 49.92 2.35 52.33
C THR A 243 49.93 2.01 50.84
N LYS A 244 48.92 1.28 50.37
CA LYS A 244 48.75 0.97 48.94
C LYS A 244 48.64 2.24 48.08
N GLU A 245 47.90 3.26 48.52
CA GLU A 245 47.78 4.53 47.77
C GLU A 245 49.10 5.31 47.73
N LYS A 246 49.85 5.40 48.83
CA LYS A 246 51.18 6.03 48.84
C LYS A 246 52.13 5.38 47.84
N ILE A 247 52.17 4.04 47.82
CA ILE A 247 52.99 3.26 46.88
C ILE A 247 52.55 3.53 45.43
N LEU A 248 51.24 3.55 45.16
CA LEU A 248 50.70 3.84 43.84
C LEU A 248 51.06 5.26 43.35
N GLN A 249 50.99 6.25 44.23
CA GLN A 249 51.37 7.63 43.90
C GLN A 249 52.88 7.75 43.63
N ALA A 250 53.72 7.06 44.41
CA ALA A 250 55.16 7.00 44.16
C ALA A 250 55.47 6.35 42.80
N ALA A 251 54.78 5.26 42.46
CA ALA A 251 54.92 4.56 41.18
C ALA A 251 54.49 5.42 39.97
N LYS A 252 53.48 6.28 40.13
CA LYS A 252 53.05 7.22 39.08
C LYS A 252 54.09 8.32 38.81
N LYS A 253 54.85 8.74 39.82
CA LYS A 253 55.85 9.82 39.70
C LYS A 253 57.14 9.37 39.01
N LYS A 254 57.61 8.15 39.29
CA LYS A 254 58.86 7.61 38.74
C LYS A 254 58.69 6.16 38.32
N SER A 255 59.11 5.81 37.10
CA SER A 255 59.09 4.43 36.62
C SER A 255 60.02 3.54 37.44
N PHE A 256 59.56 2.33 37.79
CA PHE A 256 60.39 1.32 38.44
C PHE A 256 61.22 0.56 37.39
N ARG A 257 62.52 0.36 37.66
CA ARG A 257 63.38 -0.51 36.87
C ARG A 257 63.95 -1.61 37.76
N HIS A 258 63.78 -2.86 37.36
CA HIS A 258 64.36 -4.04 38.01
C HIS A 258 65.11 -4.83 36.94
N GLN A 259 66.38 -5.17 37.19
CA GLN A 259 67.23 -5.93 36.24
C GLN A 259 67.13 -5.41 34.79
N ARG A 260 67.23 -4.09 34.60
CA ARG A 260 67.11 -3.39 33.30
C ARG A 260 65.72 -3.43 32.64
N THR A 261 64.73 -4.09 33.23
CA THR A 261 63.34 -4.13 32.77
C THR A 261 62.50 -3.08 33.49
N THR A 262 61.65 -2.36 32.76
CA THR A 262 60.71 -1.41 33.36
C THR A 262 59.50 -2.17 33.91
N VAL A 263 59.30 -2.07 35.21
CA VAL A 263 58.19 -2.71 35.92
C VAL A 263 57.11 -1.66 36.15
N ARG A 264 55.85 -2.01 35.83
CA ARG A 264 54.71 -1.12 36.00
C ARG A 264 53.88 -1.57 37.18
N ILE A 265 53.58 -0.64 38.08
CA ILE A 265 52.69 -0.86 39.22
C ILE A 265 51.41 -0.09 38.97
N THR A 266 50.30 -0.82 38.88
CA THR A 266 48.98 -0.26 38.64
C THR A 266 48.02 -0.71 39.73
N GLN A 267 46.86 -0.08 39.78
CA GLN A 267 45.77 -0.57 40.61
C GLN A 267 45.23 -1.90 40.03
N ASP A 268 44.85 -2.83 40.91
CA ASP A 268 44.06 -4.00 40.54
C ASP A 268 42.57 -3.60 40.55
N LEU A 269 41.92 -3.71 39.40
CA LEU A 269 40.54 -3.26 39.15
C LEU A 269 39.77 -4.36 38.44
N ALA A 270 38.44 -4.35 38.61
CA ALA A 270 37.55 -5.22 37.85
C ALA A 270 37.69 -4.99 36.34
N ALA A 271 37.40 -6.01 35.55
CA ALA A 271 37.55 -5.93 34.10
C ALA A 271 36.62 -4.89 33.45
N SER A 272 35.39 -4.74 33.94
CA SER A 272 34.46 -3.70 33.47
C SER A 272 34.97 -2.30 33.79
N THR A 273 35.45 -2.08 35.01
CA THR A 273 36.07 -0.80 35.42
C THR A 273 37.30 -0.44 34.60
N LEU A 274 38.12 -1.42 34.22
CA LEU A 274 39.25 -1.18 33.30
C LEU A 274 38.78 -0.73 31.91
N LYS A 275 37.67 -1.29 31.40
CA LYS A 275 37.06 -0.84 30.15
C LYS A 275 36.55 0.60 30.29
N ASP A 276 35.86 0.92 31.37
CA ASP A 276 35.37 2.27 31.63
C ASP A 276 36.51 3.27 31.76
N GLN A 277 37.57 2.94 32.49
CA GLN A 277 38.77 3.79 32.58
C GLN A 277 39.43 3.98 31.22
N LYS A 278 39.45 2.99 30.34
CA LYS A 278 39.99 3.15 28.98
C LYS A 278 39.19 4.20 28.21
N VAL A 279 37.86 4.15 28.27
CA VAL A 279 36.99 5.15 27.63
C VAL A 279 37.18 6.52 28.26
N TRP A 280 37.21 6.60 29.59
CA TRP A 280 37.46 7.86 30.29
C TRP A 280 38.83 8.44 30.00
N ASN A 281 39.86 7.62 29.81
CA ASN A 281 41.19 8.09 29.42
C ASN A 281 41.17 8.76 28.04
N MET A 282 40.40 8.22 27.07
CA MET A 282 40.23 8.87 25.77
C MET A 282 39.58 10.25 25.92
N ILE A 283 38.53 10.34 26.75
CA ILE A 283 37.83 11.61 27.02
C ILE A 283 38.73 12.57 27.82
N PHE A 284 39.53 12.05 28.74
CA PHE A 284 40.45 12.82 29.58
C PHE A 284 41.49 13.55 28.73
N TRP A 285 42.14 12.88 27.77
CA TRP A 285 43.13 13.51 26.92
C TRP A 285 42.50 14.59 26.03
N LYS A 286 41.33 14.30 25.44
CA LYS A 286 40.56 15.30 24.68
C LYS A 286 40.17 16.50 25.54
N ALA A 287 39.65 16.28 26.74
CA ALA A 287 39.29 17.37 27.65
C ALA A 287 40.52 18.21 28.03
N ARG A 288 41.69 17.58 28.20
CA ARG A 288 42.95 18.26 28.50
C ARG A 288 43.46 19.11 27.32
N GLU A 289 43.32 18.63 26.09
CA GLU A 289 43.62 19.40 24.87
C GLU A 289 42.77 20.67 24.78
N LEU A 290 41.54 20.63 25.32
CA LEU A 290 40.63 21.77 25.39
C LEU A 290 40.91 22.73 26.56
N GLY A 291 42.03 22.56 27.26
CA GLY A 291 42.38 23.39 28.42
C GLY A 291 41.53 23.14 29.65
N LEU A 292 40.68 22.10 29.66
CA LEU A 292 39.94 21.69 30.84
C LEU A 292 40.90 20.98 31.81
N GLN A 293 40.53 20.95 33.09
CA GLN A 293 41.26 20.21 34.13
C GLN A 293 40.51 18.93 34.50
N PRO A 294 40.59 17.86 33.68
CA PRO A 294 39.95 16.60 33.99
C PRO A 294 40.72 15.83 35.09
N LYS A 295 40.01 15.01 35.84
CA LYS A 295 40.54 14.04 36.81
C LYS A 295 39.75 12.75 36.72
N ILE A 296 40.43 11.60 36.68
CA ILE A 296 39.79 10.29 36.77
C ILE A 296 39.95 9.79 38.21
N ASN A 297 38.84 9.63 38.90
CA ASN A 297 38.76 9.16 40.27
C ASN A 297 38.35 7.68 40.31
N TYR A 298 38.71 7.00 41.39
CA TYR A 298 38.32 5.62 41.63
C TYR A 298 36.80 5.48 41.81
N PRO A 299 36.17 4.37 41.34
CA PRO A 299 36.76 3.32 40.49
C PRO A 299 36.90 3.73 39.02
N ALA A 300 35.92 4.44 38.44
CA ALA A 300 35.97 4.96 37.08
C ALA A 300 35.04 6.19 36.93
N LYS A 301 35.38 7.28 37.60
CA LYS A 301 34.59 8.52 37.60
C LYS A 301 35.37 9.67 36.98
N LEU A 302 34.83 10.30 35.93
CA LEU A 302 35.45 11.49 35.34
C LEU A 302 34.95 12.74 36.05
N THR A 303 35.88 13.60 36.47
CA THR A 303 35.59 14.91 37.06
C THR A 303 36.20 15.99 36.17
N ILE A 304 35.45 17.03 35.83
CA ILE A 304 35.92 18.15 35.00
C ILE A 304 35.63 19.45 35.74
N PHE A 305 36.64 20.32 35.82
CA PHE A 305 36.45 21.70 36.26
C PHE A 305 36.10 22.59 35.07
N LEU A 306 34.93 23.23 35.12
CA LEU A 306 34.44 24.12 34.06
C LEU A 306 33.62 25.27 34.68
N GLN A 307 33.95 26.51 34.30
CA GLN A 307 33.23 27.72 34.72
C GLN A 307 33.03 27.83 36.24
N GLY A 308 34.09 27.54 37.01
CA GLY A 308 34.02 27.61 38.48
C GLY A 308 33.27 26.46 39.16
N LYS A 309 32.72 25.49 38.39
CA LYS A 309 31.99 24.33 38.91
C LYS A 309 32.71 23.03 38.60
N VAL A 310 32.61 22.08 39.54
CA VAL A 310 33.14 20.72 39.38
C VAL A 310 32.01 19.81 38.90
N TRP A 311 32.14 19.28 37.69
CA TRP A 311 31.20 18.32 37.12
C TRP A 311 31.74 16.91 37.30
N SER A 312 30.87 15.96 37.64
CA SER A 312 31.21 14.59 38.02
C SER A 312 30.34 13.61 37.25
N PHE A 313 30.97 12.68 36.54
CA PHE A 313 30.29 11.72 35.66
C PHE A 313 30.68 10.30 36.04
N ASN A 314 29.69 9.47 36.33
CA ASN A 314 29.89 8.05 36.64
C ASN A 314 29.70 7.19 35.39
N LYS A 315 28.83 7.62 34.47
CA LYS A 315 28.57 6.93 33.21
C LYS A 315 28.91 7.81 32.01
N ILE A 316 29.28 7.17 30.91
CA ILE A 316 29.58 7.85 29.65
C ILE A 316 28.32 8.54 29.09
N GLU A 317 27.14 7.94 29.26
CA GLU A 317 25.85 8.52 28.86
C GLU A 317 25.57 9.87 29.53
N GLU A 318 25.91 10.01 30.81
CA GLU A 318 25.80 11.28 31.56
C GLU A 318 26.73 12.35 30.97
N PHE A 319 27.95 11.97 30.59
CA PHE A 319 28.88 12.88 29.93
C PHE A 319 28.41 13.27 28.52
N GLN A 320 27.90 12.33 27.73
CA GLN A 320 27.38 12.61 26.39
C GLN A 320 26.16 13.55 26.45
N THR A 321 25.24 13.33 27.38
CA THR A 321 24.09 14.23 27.58
C THR A 321 24.54 15.62 28.06
N PHE A 322 25.59 15.70 28.88
CA PHE A 322 26.20 16.96 29.28
C PHE A 322 26.81 17.73 28.10
N VAL A 323 27.57 17.04 27.24
CA VAL A 323 28.19 17.64 26.06
C VAL A 323 27.13 18.09 25.04
N LYS A 324 26.09 17.29 24.78
CA LYS A 324 24.99 17.65 23.87
C LYS A 324 24.26 18.93 24.27
N LYS A 325 24.12 19.19 25.58
CA LYS A 325 23.50 20.42 26.11
C LYS A 325 24.38 21.67 25.98
N ARG A 326 25.63 21.52 25.54
CA ARG A 326 26.66 22.56 25.48
C ARG A 326 27.31 22.59 24.10
N PRO A 327 26.77 23.38 23.15
CA PRO A 327 27.24 23.40 21.75
C PRO A 327 28.73 23.75 21.59
N ASP A 328 29.27 24.54 22.51
CA ASP A 328 30.68 24.92 22.66
C ASP A 328 31.61 23.71 22.87
N LEU A 329 31.14 22.71 23.60
CA LEU A 329 31.86 21.45 23.80
C LEU A 329 31.48 20.41 22.74
N ASN A 330 30.22 20.39 22.29
CA ASN A 330 29.70 19.37 21.38
C ASN A 330 30.44 19.34 20.03
N ARG A 331 30.70 20.51 19.42
CA ARG A 331 31.43 20.59 18.16
C ARG A 331 32.82 19.98 18.25
N VAL A 332 33.48 20.04 19.40
CA VAL A 332 34.88 19.63 19.54
C VAL A 332 35.03 18.15 19.91
N PHE A 333 34.11 17.61 20.71
CA PHE A 333 34.09 16.17 20.99
C PHE A 333 33.57 15.35 19.79
N ASP A 334 32.71 15.93 18.93
CA ASP A 334 32.16 15.28 17.72
C ASP A 334 33.03 15.43 16.46
N ALA A 335 33.73 16.57 16.25
CA ALA A 335 34.42 16.91 15.00
C ALA A 335 35.57 15.97 14.57
N GLN A 336 36.00 15.02 15.41
CA GLN A 336 37.02 14.04 15.03
C GLN A 336 36.50 12.60 14.88
N ALA A 337 35.21 12.33 15.13
CA ALA A 337 34.63 11.04 14.74
C ALA A 337 34.59 10.85 13.21
N GLN A 338 34.68 11.95 12.45
CA GLN A 338 34.79 11.98 11.00
C GLN A 338 36.25 11.83 10.52
N ASN A 339 37.21 12.49 11.17
CA ASN A 339 38.62 12.49 10.74
C ASN A 339 39.35 11.15 10.98
N SER A 340 38.84 10.29 11.87
CA SER A 340 39.38 8.93 12.04
C SER A 340 38.91 7.94 10.97
N ARG A 341 37.81 8.21 10.26
CA ARG A 341 37.34 7.38 9.13
C ARG A 341 38.09 7.67 7.83
N GLU A 342 38.63 8.87 7.65
CA GLU A 342 39.39 9.21 6.44
C GLU A 342 40.85 8.73 6.50
N SER A 343 41.47 8.62 7.69
CA SER A 343 42.86 8.13 7.80
C SER A 343 43.02 6.61 7.60
N SER A 344 41.95 5.81 7.65
CA SER A 344 41.99 4.36 7.40
C SER A 344 41.73 3.97 5.94
N LYS A 345 41.65 4.94 5.01
CA LYS A 345 41.57 4.68 3.56
C LYS A 345 42.85 5.01 2.78
N GLY A 346 43.91 5.41 3.47
CA GLY A 346 45.20 5.73 2.85
C GLY A 346 46.36 5.20 3.68
N ASN A 347 46.62 3.90 3.56
CA ASN A 347 47.96 3.31 3.58
C ASN A 347 47.90 1.85 3.15
#